data_AF-A0A920EI22-F1
#
_entry.id   AF-A0A920EI22-F1
#
_cell.length_a   1.000
_cell.length_b   1.000
_cell.length_c   1.000
_cell.angle_alpha   90.00
_cell.angle_beta   90.00
_cell.angle_gamma   90.00
#
_symmetry.space_group_name_H-M   'P 1'
#
loop_
_entity.id
_entity.type
_entity.pdbx_description
1 polymer ?
#
loop_
_entity_poly.entity_id
_entity_poly.type
_entity_poly.pdbx_seq_one_letter_code
_entity_poly.pdbx_strand_id
1 'polypeptide(L)'
;MYAGFSYKNAKVSSQSYSDRFIQLGIAPYLGEYGDIHTWIMMKAKKNTLDNDWSVYPMLKLFKGDFLLEVGYNNKTKLDAHLMYRF
;
A
#
# COMPACT_ATOMS: atom_id res chain seq x y z
N MET A 1 -4.79 -14.20 4.06
CA MET A 1 -4.22 -13.08 4.85
C MET A 1 -2.95 -12.61 4.15
N TYR A 2 -2.72 -11.30 4.09
CA TYR A 2 -1.59 -10.68 3.41
C TYR A 2 -0.83 -9.85 4.44
N ALA A 3 0.48 -9.96 4.43
CA ALA A 3 1.35 -9.10 5.20
C ALA A 3 2.52 -8.74 4.30
N GLY A 4 2.82 -7.45 4.21
CA GLY A 4 3.91 -6.93 3.41
C GLY A 4 4.59 -5.81 4.17
N PHE A 5 5.91 -5.76 4.09
CA PHE A 5 6.68 -4.63 4.59
C PHE A 5 7.63 -4.19 3.50
N SER A 6 8.03 -2.93 3.55
CA SER A 6 8.99 -2.39 2.61
C SER A 6 9.77 -1.27 3.25
N TYR A 7 11.05 -1.28 2.92
CA TYR A 7 12.01 -0.32 3.40
C TYR A 7 12.68 0.32 2.19
N LYS A 8 12.48 1.63 2.02
CA LYS A 8 13.16 2.40 0.98
C LYS A 8 14.10 3.39 1.66
N ASN A 9 15.39 3.24 1.40
CA ASN A 9 16.39 4.24 1.72
C ASN A 9 16.76 5.00 0.46
N ALA A 10 16.40 6.28 0.41
CA ALA A 10 16.86 7.20 -0.63
C ALA A 10 17.95 8.09 -0.04
N LYS A 11 19.19 7.93 -0.51
CA LYS A 11 20.30 8.85 -0.20
C LYS A 11 20.40 9.87 -1.34
N VAL A 12 20.04 11.12 -1.07
CA VAL A 12 20.30 12.24 -1.99
C VAL A 12 21.25 13.21 -1.29
N SER A 13 22.51 13.18 -1.73
CA SER A 13 23.65 14.09 -1.49
C SER A 13 23.97 14.62 -0.09
N SER A 14 23.01 15.05 0.74
CA SER A 14 23.27 15.59 2.09
C SER A 14 22.10 15.42 3.09
N GLN A 15 21.01 14.73 2.72
CA GLN A 15 19.97 14.30 3.66
C GLN A 15 19.58 12.83 3.39
N SER A 16 19.58 12.01 4.44
CA SER A 16 19.17 10.61 4.34
C SER A 16 17.66 10.51 4.54
N TYR A 17 16.93 10.16 3.47
CA TYR A 17 15.50 9.90 3.54
C TYR A 17 15.27 8.39 3.71
N SER A 18 14.70 8.00 4.86
CA SER A 18 14.28 6.63 5.16
C SER A 18 12.77 6.54 5.20
N ASP A 19 12.15 6.08 4.11
CA ASP A 19 10.73 5.75 4.06
C ASP A 19 10.53 4.30 4.51
N ARG A 20 9.81 4.10 5.61
CA ARG A 20 9.40 2.76 6.06
C ARG A 20 7.90 2.62 5.90
N PHE A 21 7.43 1.49 5.37
CA PHE A 21 6.00 1.18 5.41
C PHE A 21 5.74 -0.30 5.68
N ILE A 22 4.64 -0.54 6.39
CA ILE A 22 4.11 -1.85 6.74
C ILE A 22 2.66 -1.90 6.22
N GLN A 23 2.26 -3.02 5.64
CA GLN A 23 0.96 -3.23 5.03
C GLN A 23 0.41 -4.57 5.51
N LEU A 24 -0.80 -4.57 6.05
CA LEU A 24 -1.49 -5.77 6.48
C LEU A 24 -2.83 -5.84 5.79
N GLY A 25 -3.19 -7.00 5.26
CA GLY A 25 -4.32 -7.19 4.37
C GLY A 25 -5.15 -8.40 4.75
N ILE A 26 -6.47 -8.23 4.72
CA ILE A 26 -7.43 -9.34 4.81
C ILE A 26 -8.35 -9.31 3.60
N ALA A 27 -8.57 -10.48 3.01
CA ALA A 27 -9.60 -10.64 1.99
C ALA A 27 -10.92 -10.90 2.73
N PRO A 28 -11.96 -10.07 2.55
CA PRO A 28 -13.24 -10.26 3.21
C PRO A 28 -14.02 -11.45 2.62
N TYR A 29 -13.62 -11.95 1.45
CA TYR A 29 -14.26 -13.07 0.77
C TYR A 29 -13.20 -13.99 0.15
N LEU A 30 -13.56 -15.26 0.00
CA LEU A 30 -12.76 -16.26 -0.72
C LEU A 30 -13.42 -16.48 -2.08
N GLY A 31 -12.82 -15.90 -3.12
CA GLY A 31 -13.31 -16.00 -4.50
C GLY A 31 -12.76 -17.21 -5.23
N GLU A 32 -13.49 -17.68 -6.24
CA GLU A 32 -12.99 -18.72 -7.12
C GLU A 32 -11.94 -18.14 -8.10
N TYR A 33 -11.20 -19.03 -8.75
CA TYR A 33 -10.16 -18.66 -9.70
C TYR A 33 -10.76 -17.94 -10.91
N GLY A 34 -10.57 -16.62 -11.00
CA GLY A 34 -11.16 -15.76 -12.04
C GLY A 34 -11.95 -14.56 -11.50
N ASP A 35 -12.29 -14.58 -10.20
CA ASP A 35 -13.04 -13.50 -9.55
C ASP A 35 -12.19 -12.28 -9.14
N ILE A 36 -12.89 -11.18 -8.84
CA ILE A 36 -12.29 -9.89 -8.45
C ILE A 36 -11.81 -9.94 -7.00
N HIS A 37 -10.59 -10.42 -6.79
CA HIS A 37 -10.00 -10.54 -5.47
C HIS A 37 -9.86 -9.16 -4.82
N THR A 38 -10.60 -8.93 -3.76
CA THR A 38 -10.63 -7.67 -3.01
C THR A 38 -9.96 -7.88 -1.67
N TRP A 39 -9.09 -6.95 -1.30
CA TRP A 39 -8.32 -6.99 -0.07
C TRP A 39 -8.47 -5.66 0.65
N ILE A 40 -8.89 -5.73 1.91
CA ILE A 40 -8.89 -4.60 2.81
C ILE A 40 -7.50 -4.56 3.44
N MET A 41 -6.79 -3.49 3.17
CA MET A 41 -5.41 -3.25 3.55
C MET A 41 -5.33 -2.15 4.60
N MET A 42 -4.42 -2.27 5.54
CA MET A 42 -4.01 -1.26 6.51
C MET A 42 -2.54 -0.97 6.28
N LYS A 43 -2.21 0.26 5.89
CA LYS A 43 -0.86 0.71 5.55
C LYS A 43 -0.38 1.70 6.61
N ALA A 44 0.68 1.35 7.30
CA ALA A 44 1.37 2.17 8.28
C ALA A 44 2.67 2.68 7.67
N LYS A 45 2.76 3.99 7.41
CA LYS A 45 3.93 4.64 6.83
C LYS A 45 4.61 5.53 7.87
N LYS A 46 5.93 5.39 8.00
CA LYS A 46 6.79 6.27 8.78
C LYS A 46 7.70 7.06 7.84
N ASN A 47 7.54 8.37 7.84
CA ASN A 47 8.45 9.30 7.16
C ASN A 47 9.48 9.84 8.16
N THR A 48 10.75 9.92 7.76
CA THR A 48 11.79 10.55 8.61
C THR A 48 11.60 12.07 8.72
N LEU A 49 10.92 12.69 7.75
CA LEU A 49 10.60 14.12 7.71
C LEU A 49 9.57 14.55 8.77
N ASP A 50 8.48 13.80 8.90
CA ASP A 50 7.36 14.15 9.80
C ASP A 50 7.56 13.55 11.21
N ASN A 51 8.55 12.66 11.36
CA ASN A 51 8.81 11.81 12.54
C ASN A 51 7.56 11.10 13.13
N ASP A 52 6.48 11.02 12.34
CA ASP A 52 5.19 10.51 12.77
C ASP A 52 4.77 9.28 11.96
N TRP A 53 3.97 8.43 12.59
CA TRP A 53 3.40 7.23 11.98
C TRP A 53 2.01 7.54 11.42
N SER A 54 1.89 7.53 10.10
CA SER A 54 0.60 7.65 9.43
C SER A 54 0.05 6.27 9.13
N VAL A 55 -1.03 5.89 9.82
CA VAL A 55 -1.77 4.65 9.54
C VAL A 55 -3.04 4.99 8.78
N TYR A 56 -3.27 4.32 7.65
CA TYR A 56 -4.44 4.56 6.83
C TYR A 56 -4.95 3.27 6.17
N PRO A 57 -6.27 3.17 5.96
CA PRO A 57 -6.84 2.07 5.22
C PRO A 57 -6.58 2.24 3.71
N MET A 58 -6.48 1.11 3.02
CA MET A 58 -6.30 1.00 1.59
C MET A 58 -7.11 -0.20 1.09
N LEU A 59 -7.62 -0.13 -0.12
CA LEU A 59 -8.30 -1.19 -0.82
C LEU A 59 -7.42 -1.65 -1.98
N LYS A 60 -7.26 -2.96 -2.11
CA LYS A 60 -6.53 -3.59 -3.21
C LYS A 60 -7.45 -4.55 -3.94
N LEU A 61 -7.61 -4.35 -5.24
CA LEU A 61 -8.45 -5.10 -6.15
C LEU A 61 -7.54 -5.76 -7.18
N PHE A 62 -7.73 -7.06 -7.40
CA PHE A 62 -6.97 -7.83 -8.36
C PHE A 62 -7.90 -8.68 -9.21
N LYS A 63 -7.82 -8.54 -10.54
CA LYS A 63 -8.60 -9.32 -11.49
C LYS A 63 -7.75 -9.64 -12.72
N GLY A 64 -7.29 -10.88 -12.84
CA GLY A 64 -6.42 -11.32 -13.95
C GLY A 64 -5.17 -10.44 -14.04
N ASP A 65 -5.06 -9.68 -15.11
CA ASP A 65 -3.92 -8.78 -15.37
C ASP A 65 -4.10 -7.35 -14.84
N PHE A 66 -5.24 -7.06 -14.22
CA PHE A 66 -5.57 -5.75 -13.66
C PHE A 66 -5.38 -5.75 -12.14
N LEU A 67 -4.55 -4.83 -11.66
CA LEU A 67 -4.32 -4.58 -10.24
C LEU A 67 -4.59 -3.11 -9.96
N LEU A 68 -5.54 -2.85 -9.06
CA LEU A 68 -5.91 -1.52 -8.62
C LEU A 68 -5.75 -1.43 -7.10
N GLU A 69 -5.06 -0.39 -6.66
CA GLU A 69 -4.75 -0.10 -5.27
C GLU A 69 -5.17 1.33 -4.99
N VAL A 70 -6.05 1.56 -4.00
CA VAL A 70 -6.50 2.90 -3.62
C VAL A 70 -6.54 3.06 -2.11
N GLY A 71 -5.96 4.12 -1.59
CA GLY A 71 -5.92 4.44 -0.17
C GLY A 71 -6.18 5.92 0.04
N TYR A 72 -6.81 6.23 1.16
CA TYR A 72 -7.02 7.61 1.56
C TYR A 72 -6.32 7.85 2.89
N ASN A 73 -5.37 8.78 2.90
CA ASN A 73 -4.70 9.20 4.12
C ASN A 73 -5.03 10.68 4.37
N ASN A 74 -5.34 11.01 5.62
CA ASN A 74 -5.70 12.37 6.01
C ASN A 74 -4.49 13.33 5.95
N LYS A 75 -3.27 12.80 6.08
CA LYS A 75 -2.01 13.55 6.00
C LYS A 75 -1.39 13.53 4.60
N THR A 76 -1.32 12.36 3.99
CA THR A 76 -0.81 12.15 2.64
C THR A 76 -2.02 11.99 1.74
N LYS A 77 -2.24 12.88 0.77
CA LYS A 77 -3.36 12.87 -0.18
C LYS A 77 -3.71 11.46 -0.73
N LEU A 78 -4.88 11.35 -1.38
CA LEU A 78 -5.35 10.14 -2.07
C LEU A 78 -4.22 9.39 -2.80
N ASP A 79 -3.92 8.18 -2.34
CA ASP A 79 -2.87 7.27 -2.85
C ASP A 79 -3.56 6.27 -3.78
N ALA A 80 -3.36 6.41 -5.09
CA ALA A 80 -3.90 5.50 -6.08
C ALA A 80 -2.77 4.91 -6.93
N HIS A 81 -2.77 3.60 -7.09
CA HIS A 81 -1.82 2.87 -7.91
C HIS A 81 -2.58 1.89 -8.81
N LEU A 82 -2.32 1.98 -10.11
CA LEU A 82 -2.92 1.11 -11.10
C LEU A 82 -1.80 0.42 -11.88
N MET A 83 -1.87 -0.90 -11.95
CA MET A 83 -0.98 -1.71 -12.76
C MET A 83 -1.82 -2.59 -13.68
N TYR A 84 -1.47 -2.58 -14.96
CA TYR A 84 -2.05 -3.44 -15.97
C TYR A 84 -0.94 -4.17 -16.71
N ARG A 85 -1.02 -5.49 -16.81
CA ARG A 85 -0.06 -6.31 -17.55
C ARG A 85 -0.67 -6.69 -18.90
N PHE A 86 0.08 -6.45 -19.99
CA PHE A 86 -0.23 -6.94 -21.34
C PHE A 86 0.58 -8.20 -21.65
#